data_AF-A0A836RLY5-F1
#
_entry.id   AF-A0A836RLY5-F1
#
_cell.length_a   1.000
_cell.length_b   1.000
_cell.length_c   1.000
_cell.angle_alpha   90.00
_cell.angle_beta   90.00
_cell.angle_gamma   90.00
#
_symmetry.space_group_name_H-M   'P 1'
#
loop_
_entity.id
_entity.type
_entity.pdbx_description
1 polymer ?
#
loop_
_entity_poly.entity_id
_entity_poly.type
_entity_poly.pdbx_seq_one_letter_code
_entity_poly.pdbx_strand_id
1 'polypeptide(L)'
;MATLIHQLVRDEAGFVISAELILVATIAVLSMVVGLSELSQAINQELEDVASAFGAVSQTYKYSGLEGHQGRWEGSLFSDQVDECDGQWDIVATWPQGEGDCGY
;
A
#
# COMPACT_ATOMS: atom_id res chain seq x y z
N MET A 1 -43.03 27.44 -39.55
CA MET A 1 -42.94 26.82 -38.21
C MET A 1 -42.74 25.31 -38.28
N ALA A 2 -43.53 24.57 -39.06
CA ALA A 2 -43.39 23.11 -39.19
C ALA A 2 -41.98 22.64 -39.60
N THR A 3 -41.30 23.37 -40.49
CA THR A 3 -39.94 23.05 -40.96
C THR A 3 -38.86 23.14 -39.89
N LEU A 4 -38.94 24.12 -38.99
CA LEU A 4 -38.01 24.26 -37.85
C LEU A 4 -38.19 23.13 -36.83
N ILE A 5 -39.44 22.77 -36.53
CA ILE A 5 -39.75 21.65 -35.63
C ILE A 5 -39.26 20.33 -36.24
N HIS A 6 -39.42 20.15 -37.56
CA HIS A 6 -38.98 18.94 -38.25
C HIS A 6 -37.45 18.80 -38.33
N GLN A 7 -36.72 19.92 -38.30
CA GLN A 7 -35.26 19.96 -38.22
C GLN A 7 -34.78 19.63 -36.81
N LEU A 8 -35.40 20.21 -35.77
CA LEU A 8 -35.07 19.93 -34.38
C LEU A 8 -35.36 18.47 -33.97
N VAL A 9 -36.44 17.88 -34.47
CA VAL A 9 -36.79 16.47 -34.17
C VAL A 9 -35.90 15.46 -34.90
N ARG A 10 -35.21 15.88 -35.97
CA ARG A 10 -34.24 15.05 -36.71
C ARG A 10 -32.79 15.38 -36.37
N ASP A 11 -32.57 16.26 -35.39
CA ASP A 11 -31.24 16.65 -34.94
C ASP A 11 -30.72 15.63 -33.92
N GLU A 12 -30.20 14.52 -34.45
CA GLU A 12 -29.56 13.45 -33.66
C GLU A 12 -28.13 13.81 -33.23
N ALA A 13 -27.57 14.93 -33.74
CA ALA A 13 -26.18 15.30 -33.48
C ALA A 13 -25.91 15.70 -32.01
N GLY A 14 -26.93 16.20 -31.30
CA GLY A 14 -26.81 16.62 -29.90
C GLY A 14 -27.13 15.53 -28.87
N PHE A 15 -28.03 14.59 -29.18
CA PHE A 15 -28.54 13.61 -28.22
C PHE A 15 -27.63 12.38 -28.08
N VAL A 16 -27.06 11.89 -29.19
CA VAL A 16 -26.19 10.71 -29.22
C VAL A 16 -24.85 11.00 -28.52
N ILE A 17 -24.22 12.12 -28.86
CA ILE A 17 -22.88 12.47 -28.32
C ILE A 17 -22.90 12.72 -26.81
N SER A 18 -24.01 13.18 -26.23
CA SER A 18 -24.04 13.61 -24.82
C SER A 18 -24.05 12.42 -23.83
N ALA A 19 -24.85 11.38 -24.11
CA ALA A 19 -24.99 10.25 -23.19
C ALA A 19 -23.73 9.37 -23.15
N GLU A 20 -23.11 9.17 -24.31
CA GLU A 20 -21.93 8.32 -24.47
C GLU A 20 -20.68 8.96 -23.84
N LEU A 21 -20.53 10.28 -23.96
CA LEU A 21 -19.42 11.02 -23.32
C LEU A 21 -19.56 11.04 -21.79
N ILE A 22 -20.78 11.13 -21.26
CA ILE A 22 -21.04 11.03 -19.82
C ILE A 22 -20.71 9.62 -19.31
N LEU A 23 -21.05 8.58 -20.05
CA LEU A 23 -20.71 7.20 -19.69
C LEU A 23 -19.17 7.01 -19.63
N VAL A 24 -18.44 7.49 -20.64
CA VAL A 24 -16.97 7.40 -20.64
C VAL A 24 -16.37 8.24 -19.52
N ALA A 25 -16.86 9.46 -19.29
CA ALA A 25 -16.38 10.35 -18.25
C ALA A 25 -16.58 9.75 -16.84
N THR A 26 -17.72 9.13 -16.58
CA THR A 26 -18.00 8.50 -15.28
C THR A 26 -17.10 7.28 -15.03
N ILE A 27 -16.89 6.43 -16.03
CA ILE A 27 -15.95 5.31 -15.93
C ILE A 27 -14.53 5.83 -15.70
N ALA A 28 -14.11 6.87 -16.43
CA ALA A 28 -12.79 7.47 -16.28
C ALA A 28 -12.57 8.02 -14.87
N VAL A 29 -13.52 8.77 -14.32
CA VAL A 29 -13.43 9.32 -12.95
C VAL A 29 -13.38 8.20 -11.91
N LEU A 30 -14.24 7.18 -12.02
CA LEU A 30 -14.23 6.05 -11.08
C LEU A 30 -12.91 5.28 -11.14
N SER A 31 -12.40 5.01 -12.35
CA SER A 31 -11.12 4.34 -12.55
C SER A 31 -9.94 5.13 -12.01
N MET A 32 -9.98 6.47 -12.08
CA MET A 32 -8.95 7.33 -11.54
C MET A 32 -8.98 7.36 -10.00
N VAL A 33 -10.17 7.39 -9.39
CA VAL A 33 -10.30 7.34 -7.94
C VAL A 33 -9.78 6.02 -7.38
N VAL A 34 -10.20 4.89 -7.97
CA VAL A 34 -9.69 3.57 -7.56
C VAL A 34 -8.19 3.47 -7.83
N GLY A 35 -7.73 3.87 -9.01
CA GLY A 35 -6.30 3.83 -9.36
C GLY A 35 -5.42 4.66 -8.43
N LEU A 36 -5.89 5.82 -7.96
CA LEU A 36 -5.15 6.64 -7.00
C LEU A 36 -5.14 6.01 -5.60
N SER A 37 -6.22 5.35 -5.19
CA SER A 37 -6.29 4.59 -3.93
C SER A 37 -5.27 3.46 -3.91
N GLU A 38 -5.24 2.65 -4.97
CA GLU A 38 -4.28 1.54 -5.09
C GLU A 38 -2.83 2.04 -5.16
N LEU A 39 -2.57 3.12 -5.91
CA LEU A 39 -1.24 3.74 -5.95
C LEU A 39 -0.78 4.20 -4.58
N SER A 40 -1.66 4.82 -3.79
CA SER A 40 -1.33 5.26 -2.43
C SER A 40 -1.02 4.08 -1.52
N GLN A 41 -1.78 2.99 -1.60
CA GLN A 41 -1.53 1.80 -0.80
C GLN A 41 -0.20 1.14 -1.20
N ALA A 42 0.06 0.98 -2.49
CA ALA A 42 1.30 0.40 -3.00
C ALA A 42 2.53 1.21 -2.56
N ILE A 43 2.48 2.55 -2.66
CA ILE A 43 3.59 3.40 -2.19
C ILE A 43 3.82 3.22 -0.69
N ASN A 44 2.75 3.18 0.11
CA ASN A 44 2.89 3.00 1.56
C ASN A 44 3.47 1.63 1.92
N GLN A 45 3.12 0.56 1.18
CA GLN A 45 3.70 -0.78 1.35
C GLN A 45 5.20 -0.77 1.09
N GLU A 46 5.63 -0.21 -0.05
CA GLU A 46 7.06 -0.15 -0.38
C GLU A 46 7.86 0.70 0.61
N LEU A 47 7.26 1.76 1.16
CA LEU A 47 7.89 2.58 2.21
C LEU A 47 7.99 1.84 3.54
N GLU A 48 7.03 0.97 3.86
CA GLU A 48 7.09 0.08 5.03
C GLU A 48 8.21 -0.95 4.86
N ASP A 49 8.29 -1.62 3.70
CA ASP A 49 9.37 -2.55 3.38
C ASP A 49 10.75 -1.88 3.50
N VAL A 50 10.89 -0.63 3.03
CA VAL A 50 12.12 0.17 3.21
C VAL A 50 12.39 0.45 4.69
N ALA A 51 11.38 0.85 5.47
CA ALA A 51 11.53 1.12 6.89
C ALA A 51 11.96 -0.13 7.67
N SER A 52 11.35 -1.29 7.39
CA SER A 52 11.72 -2.59 7.94
C SER A 52 13.17 -2.96 7.60
N ALA A 53 13.57 -2.77 6.34
CA ALA A 53 14.96 -3.00 5.93
C ALA A 53 15.96 -2.11 6.69
N PHE A 54 15.62 -0.84 6.95
CA PHE A 54 16.46 0.04 7.77
C PHE A 54 16.49 -0.38 9.25
N GLY A 55 15.36 -0.83 9.81
CA GLY A 55 15.28 -1.38 11.17
C GLY A 55 16.17 -2.63 11.33
N ALA A 56 16.14 -3.52 10.34
CA ALA A 56 16.96 -4.74 10.31
C ALA A 56 18.48 -4.48 10.20
N VAL A 57 18.89 -3.35 9.61
CA VAL A 57 20.32 -3.04 9.35
C VAL A 57 21.11 -2.72 10.63
N SER A 58 20.49 -2.50 11.79
CA SER A 58 21.24 -2.13 13.01
C SER A 58 20.68 -2.60 14.36
N GLN A 59 20.04 -3.76 14.46
CA GLN A 59 19.59 -4.27 15.78
C GLN A 59 20.45 -5.38 16.40
N THR A 60 21.55 -5.82 15.79
CA THR A 60 22.34 -6.91 16.41
C THR A 60 23.84 -6.87 16.20
N TYR A 61 24.46 -5.81 16.70
CA TYR A 61 25.88 -5.85 16.99
C TYR A 61 26.11 -6.24 18.46
N LYS A 62 26.04 -7.54 18.77
CA LYS A 62 26.40 -8.09 20.08
C LYS A 62 27.66 -8.94 19.96
N TYR A 63 28.74 -8.51 20.60
CA TYR A 63 29.98 -9.30 20.73
C TYR A 63 29.89 -10.14 22.01
N SER A 64 29.77 -11.46 21.89
CA SER A 64 29.97 -12.34 23.05
C SER A 64 31.47 -12.43 23.34
N GLY A 65 31.87 -11.99 24.54
CA GLY A 65 33.23 -12.20 25.04
C GLY A 65 33.52 -13.67 25.35
N LEU A 66 34.79 -13.99 25.62
CA LEU A 66 35.23 -15.34 25.99
C LEU A 66 34.55 -15.79 27.30
N GLU A 67 33.75 -16.85 27.23
CA GLU A 67 33.19 -17.50 28.42
C GLU A 67 33.88 -18.86 28.68
N GLY A 68 34.53 -18.96 29.85
CA GLY A 68 35.03 -20.23 30.40
C GLY A 68 36.46 -20.67 30.02
N HIS A 69 37.03 -21.49 30.91
CA HIS A 69 38.37 -22.08 30.78
C HIS A 69 38.36 -23.08 29.60
N GLN A 70 38.93 -22.67 28.45
CA GLN A 70 38.89 -23.29 27.10
C GLN A 70 37.96 -22.62 26.05
N GLY A 71 37.59 -21.35 26.27
CA GLY A 71 37.29 -20.33 25.24
C GLY A 71 36.50 -20.76 24.01
N ARG A 72 35.18 -20.61 24.03
CA ARG A 72 34.32 -20.66 22.83
C ARG A 72 34.29 -19.29 22.15
N TRP A 73 34.35 -19.26 20.82
CA TRP A 73 34.10 -18.08 19.99
C TRP A 73 32.69 -18.17 19.41
N GLU A 74 31.83 -17.20 19.68
CA GLU A 74 30.52 -17.05 19.04
C GLU A 74 30.49 -15.77 18.20
N GLY A 75 29.91 -15.84 16.99
CA GLY A 75 29.87 -14.75 16.01
C GLY A 75 28.77 -13.72 16.27
N SER A 76 28.34 -13.00 15.23
CA SER A 76 27.17 -12.11 15.30
C SER A 76 25.86 -12.90 15.20
N LEU A 77 24.96 -12.70 16.15
CA LEU A 77 23.55 -13.11 16.09
C LEU A 77 22.73 -11.97 15.47
N PHE A 78 21.54 -12.23 14.89
CA PHE A 78 20.47 -11.25 14.75
C PHE A 78 19.39 -11.55 15.79
N SER A 79 19.08 -10.59 16.66
CA SER A 79 18.10 -10.66 17.74
C SER A 79 17.42 -9.31 17.75
N ASP A 80 16.28 -9.23 17.10
CA ASP A 80 15.35 -8.13 17.29
C ASP A 80 14.80 -8.21 18.72
N GLN A 81 14.50 -7.07 19.33
CA GLN A 81 13.73 -7.07 20.58
C GLN A 81 12.28 -6.97 20.18
N VAL A 82 11.48 -8.00 20.50
CA VAL A 82 10.02 -7.99 20.30
C VAL A 82 9.46 -6.64 20.70
N ASP A 83 9.07 -5.87 19.70
CA ASP A 83 8.40 -4.60 19.91
C ASP A 83 7.00 -4.66 19.33
N GLU A 84 6.31 -3.58 19.56
CA GLU A 84 4.88 -3.56 19.66
C GLU A 84 4.31 -3.29 18.24
N CYS A 85 3.90 -4.36 17.50
CA CYS A 85 3.44 -4.36 16.07
C CYS A 85 4.54 -4.47 14.98
N ASP A 86 5.67 -5.13 15.22
CA ASP A 86 6.76 -5.33 14.23
C ASP A 86 6.47 -6.38 13.12
N GLY A 87 5.19 -6.58 12.77
CA GLY A 87 4.82 -7.46 11.68
C GLY A 87 5.19 -6.86 10.31
N GLN A 88 5.89 -7.64 9.49
CA GLN A 88 5.98 -7.36 8.05
C GLN A 88 4.55 -7.23 7.51
N TRP A 89 4.29 -6.26 6.62
CA TRP A 89 2.97 -6.00 6.01
C TRP A 89 1.95 -5.18 6.83
N ASP A 90 2.35 -4.43 7.87
CA ASP A 90 1.42 -3.60 8.65
C ASP A 90 1.54 -2.09 8.37
N ILE A 91 0.67 -1.56 7.50
CA ILE A 91 0.58 -0.11 7.22
C ILE A 91 -0.29 0.61 8.28
N VAL A 92 -1.05 -0.14 9.08
CA VAL A 92 -2.01 0.42 10.04
C VAL A 92 -1.43 0.29 11.44
N ALA A 93 -1.55 1.32 12.27
CA ALA A 93 -1.16 1.18 13.68
C ALA A 93 -2.11 0.18 14.37
N THR A 94 -1.71 -1.07 14.48
CA THR A 94 -2.44 -2.08 15.23
C THR A 94 -2.10 -1.98 16.72
N TRP A 95 -2.85 -2.70 17.55
CA TRP A 95 -2.46 -2.83 18.96
C TRP A 95 -1.29 -3.77 19.03
N PRO A 96 -0.36 -3.50 19.92
CA PRO A 96 0.87 -4.23 19.84
C PRO A 96 0.81 -5.62 20.44
N GLN A 97 1.46 -6.54 19.72
CA GLN A 97 1.33 -7.99 19.84
C GLN A 97 2.74 -8.56 19.66
N GLY A 98 3.08 -9.59 20.43
CA GLY A 98 4.39 -10.23 20.29
C GLY A 98 4.55 -10.96 18.95
N GLU A 99 5.78 -10.97 18.41
CA GLU A 99 6.18 -11.72 17.21
C GLU A 99 5.64 -13.17 17.24
N GLY A 100 4.51 -13.41 16.58
CA GLY A 100 3.92 -14.74 16.45
C GLY A 100 2.40 -14.84 16.58
N ASP A 101 1.70 -13.80 17.05
CA ASP A 101 0.23 -13.85 17.21
C ASP A 101 -0.47 -12.57 16.70
N CYS A 102 -0.27 -12.26 15.42
CA CYS A 102 -1.12 -11.30 14.71
C CYS A 102 -2.40 -12.02 14.28
N GLY A 103 -3.34 -12.13 15.23
CA GLY A 103 -4.63 -12.80 15.02
C GLY A 103 -5.34 -12.33 13.74
N TYR A 104 -5.75 -13.31 12.93
CA TYR A 104 -6.61 -13.14 11.75
C TYR A 104 -7.93 -12.41 12.07
#